data_AF-A0A183KSZ7-F1
#
_entry.id   AF-A0A183KSZ7-F1
#
_cell.length_a   1.000
_cell.length_b   1.000
_cell.length_c   1.000
_cell.angle_alpha   90.00
_cell.angle_beta   90.00
_cell.angle_gamma   90.00
#
_symmetry.space_group_name_H-M   'P 1'
#
loop_
_entity.id
_entity.type
_entity.pdbx_description
1 polymer ?
#
loop_
_entity_poly.entity_id
_entity_poly.type
_entity_poly.pdbx_seq_one_letter_code
_entity_poly.pdbx_strand_id
1 'polypeptide(L)'
;MEMMLLLSLSLSLSLSFPSQHSYDLINVSLASKPEWFLEMYPIGKVPLLLLPNEQKLPESDEIIRHIDKLYGSETLLSHCGIEEFEKAKELITGVSVE
;
A
#
# COMPACT_ATOMS: atom_id res chain seq x y z
N MET A 1 8.76 -7.98 -9.95
CA MET A 1 8.69 -6.51 -10.13
C MET A 1 7.26 -6.08 -10.46
N GLU A 2 6.54 -6.87 -11.27
CA GLU A 2 5.12 -6.67 -11.61
C GLU A 2 4.15 -6.50 -10.43
N MET A 3 4.26 -7.26 -9.32
CA MET A 3 3.31 -7.13 -8.21
C MET A 3 3.38 -5.77 -7.50
N MET A 4 4.55 -5.14 -7.44
CA MET A 4 4.73 -3.84 -6.79
C MET A 4 4.12 -2.70 -7.63
N LEU A 5 4.14 -2.83 -8.96
CA LEU A 5 3.50 -1.89 -9.89
C LEU A 5 1.97 -2.04 -9.85
N LEU A 6 1.45 -3.28 -9.79
CA LEU A 6 0.02 -3.53 -9.63
C LEU A 6 -0.50 -2.94 -8.31
N LEU A 7 0.25 -3.07 -7.21
CA LEU A 7 -0.13 -2.48 -5.92
C LEU A 7 -0.02 -0.96 -5.90
N SER A 8 0.98 -0.37 -6.56
CA SER A 8 1.07 1.09 -6.73
C SER A 8 -0.12 1.64 -7.53
N LEU A 9 -0.52 0.94 -8.59
CA LEU A 9 -1.69 1.28 -9.40
C LEU A 9 -2.99 1.10 -8.60
N SER A 10 -3.08 0.02 -7.82
CA SER A 10 -4.20 -0.28 -6.93
C SER A 10 -4.35 0.82 -5.88
N LEU A 11 -3.29 1.13 -5.13
CA LEU A 11 -3.31 2.16 -4.10
C LEU A 11 -3.66 3.54 -4.68
N SER A 12 -3.11 3.87 -5.86
CA SER A 12 -3.46 5.10 -6.58
C SER A 12 -4.93 5.13 -6.99
N LEU A 13 -5.49 4.01 -7.45
CA LEU A 13 -6.91 3.90 -7.82
C LEU A 13 -7.82 4.02 -6.59
N SER A 14 -7.48 3.35 -5.48
CA SER A 14 -8.16 3.48 -4.18
C SER A 14 -8.23 4.94 -3.72
N LEU A 15 -7.12 5.66 -3.87
CA LEU A 15 -7.01 7.07 -3.49
C LEU A 15 -7.59 8.05 -4.53
N SER A 16 -7.93 7.57 -5.73
CA SER A 16 -8.52 8.38 -6.82
C SER A 16 -10.06 8.34 -6.82
N PHE A 17 -10.69 7.48 -6.02
CA PHE A 17 -12.14 7.56 -5.81
C PHE A 17 -12.48 8.89 -5.11
N PRO A 18 -13.53 9.60 -5.57
CA PRO A 18 -13.79 10.98 -5.21
C PRO A 18 -14.30 11.07 -3.78
N SER A 19 -13.37 11.01 -2.85
CA SER A 19 -13.60 11.30 -1.45
C SER A 19 -12.62 12.39 -1.04
N GLN A 20 -13.17 13.35 -0.30
CA GLN A 20 -12.65 14.69 0.00
C GLN A 20 -11.47 14.65 0.98
N HIS A 21 -10.42 13.88 0.68
CA HIS A 21 -9.36 13.57 1.63
C HIS A 21 -8.00 13.92 1.05
N SER A 22 -7.32 14.87 1.71
CA SER A 22 -5.98 15.32 1.35
C SER A 22 -4.94 14.28 1.76
N TYR A 23 -4.16 13.80 0.80
CA TYR A 23 -2.96 13.03 1.04
C TYR A 23 -1.82 13.63 0.22
N ASP A 24 -0.60 13.52 0.74
CA ASP A 24 0.61 13.90 0.02
C ASP A 24 1.22 12.67 -0.64
N LEU A 25 1.27 12.66 -1.97
CA LEU A 25 1.94 11.62 -2.73
C LEU A 25 3.40 12.01 -2.96
N ILE A 26 4.31 11.28 -2.32
CA ILE A 26 5.75 11.47 -2.49
C ILE A 26 6.32 10.31 -3.31
N ASN A 27 6.73 10.60 -4.54
CA ASN A 27 7.37 9.62 -5.40
C ASN A 27 8.85 9.45 -5.01
N VAL A 28 9.20 8.24 -4.59
CA VAL A 28 10.56 7.86 -4.23
C VAL A 28 11.18 7.05 -5.36
N SER A 29 12.37 7.46 -5.84
CA SER A 29 13.09 6.70 -6.85
C SER A 29 13.56 5.34 -6.30
N LEU A 30 13.24 4.26 -7.03
CA LEU A 30 13.65 2.91 -6.66
C LEU A 30 15.14 2.66 -6.88
N ALA A 31 15.72 3.30 -7.89
CA ALA A 31 17.13 3.16 -8.25
C ALA A 31 18.06 4.01 -7.37
N SER A 32 17.55 5.13 -6.88
CA SER A 32 18.30 6.07 -6.04
C SER A 32 17.37 6.69 -5.02
N LYS A 33 17.19 5.99 -3.90
CA LYS A 33 16.35 6.49 -2.80
C LYS A 33 17.02 7.73 -2.19
N PRO A 34 16.25 8.79 -1.90
CA PRO A 34 16.80 10.00 -1.31
C PRO A 34 17.19 9.76 0.14
N GLU A 35 18.23 10.46 0.60
CA GLU A 35 18.80 10.27 1.95
C GLU A 35 17.76 10.43 3.06
N TRP A 36 16.95 11.50 2.99
CA TRP A 36 15.90 11.78 3.98
C TRP A 36 14.92 10.61 4.16
N PHE A 37 14.65 9.84 3.10
CA PHE A 37 13.72 8.70 3.16
C PHE A 37 14.36 7.52 3.89
N LEU A 38 15.65 7.28 3.66
CA LEU A 38 16.41 6.22 4.32
C LEU A 38 16.76 6.58 5.77
N GLU A 39 17.01 7.86 6.07
CA GLU A 39 17.15 8.35 7.45
C GLU A 39 15.84 8.13 8.24
N MET A 40 14.69 8.47 7.63
CA MET A 40 13.38 8.28 8.25
C MET A 40 12.96 6.79 8.33
N TYR A 41 13.27 6.01 7.30
CA TYR A 41 12.88 4.60 7.16
C TYR A 41 14.00 3.76 6.52
N PRO A 42 14.98 3.28 7.32
CA PRO A 42 16.17 2.61 6.81
C PRO A 42 15.92 1.32 6.02
N ILE A 43 14.80 0.65 6.28
CA ILE A 43 14.36 -0.54 5.52
C ILE A 43 14.11 -0.17 4.05
N GLY A 44 13.67 1.05 3.78
CA GLY A 44 13.52 1.61 2.45
C GLY A 44 12.52 0.88 1.55
N LYS A 45 11.66 0.01 2.09
CA LYS A 45 10.59 -0.64 1.33
C LYS A 45 9.54 0.39 0.91
N VAL A 46 8.91 0.15 -0.24
CA VAL A 46 7.77 0.91 -0.74
C VAL A 46 6.69 -0.06 -1.24
N PRO A 47 5.39 0.32 -1.21
CA PRO A 47 4.84 1.58 -0.68
C PRO A 47 5.04 1.74 0.84
N LEU A 48 4.98 2.97 1.32
CA LEU A 48 5.02 3.31 2.75
C LEU A 48 3.95 4.35 3.03
N LEU A 49 2.99 4.04 3.91
CA LEU A 49 2.05 5.04 4.41
C LEU A 49 2.58 5.61 5.73
N LEU A 50 2.76 6.93 5.77
CA LEU A 50 3.10 7.68 6.97
C LEU A 50 1.83 8.33 7.52
N LEU A 51 1.47 7.98 8.75
CA LEU A 51 0.31 8.56 9.43
C LEU A 51 0.68 9.84 10.19
N PRO A 52 -0.30 10.70 10.53
CA PRO A 52 -0.05 11.96 11.26
C PRO A 52 0.61 11.78 12.63
N ASN A 53 0.53 10.58 13.22
CA ASN A 53 1.18 10.21 14.47
C ASN A 53 2.59 9.59 14.27
N GLU A 54 3.20 9.80 13.10
CA GLU A 54 4.52 9.29 12.70
C GLU A 54 4.63 7.76 12.57
N GLN A 55 3.50 7.05 12.72
CA GLN A 55 3.43 5.61 12.47
C GLN A 55 3.64 5.30 10.99
N LYS A 56 4.44 4.27 10.74
CA LYS A 56 4.84 3.81 9.41
C LYS A 56 4.17 2.47 9.14
N LEU A 57 3.39 2.39 8.06
CA LEU A 57 2.78 1.15 7.58
C LEU A 57 3.48 0.74 6.27
N PRO A 58 4.38 -0.25 6.30
CA PRO A 58 5.19 -0.62 5.14
C PRO A 58 4.57 -1.74 4.29
N GLU A 59 3.63 -2.51 4.85
CA GLU A 59 3.03 -3.64 4.18
C GLU A 59 1.74 -3.21 3.47
N SER A 60 1.65 -3.49 2.18
CA SER A 60 0.57 -3.00 1.33
C SER A 60 -0.81 -3.47 1.78
N ASP A 61 -0.91 -4.67 2.35
CA ASP A 61 -2.18 -5.22 2.84
C ASP A 61 -2.64 -4.54 4.13
N GLU A 62 -1.72 -4.14 5.01
CA GLU A 62 -2.02 -3.29 6.16
C GLU A 62 -2.46 -1.88 5.73
N ILE A 63 -1.79 -1.29 4.73
CA ILE A 63 -2.15 0.03 4.18
C ILE A 63 -3.59 0.00 3.64
N ILE A 64 -3.92 -0.99 2.80
CA ILE A 64 -5.27 -1.12 2.22
C ILE A 64 -6.30 -1.31 3.33
N ARG A 65 -6.09 -2.24 4.27
CA ARG A 65 -7.04 -2.44 5.39
C ARG A 65 -7.19 -1.19 6.28
N HIS A 66 -6.13 -0.41 6.45
CA HIS A 66 -6.19 0.84 7.19
C HIS A 66 -7.07 1.89 6.48
N ILE A 67 -6.85 2.08 5.17
CA ILE A 67 -7.67 2.97 4.33
C ILE A 67 -9.13 2.50 4.35
N ASP A 68 -9.36 1.20 4.21
CA ASP A 68 -10.71 0.62 4.23
C ASP A 68 -11.43 0.84 5.55
N LYS A 69 -10.74 0.70 6.68
CA LYS A 69 -11.31 0.98 8.00
C LYS A 69 -11.70 2.45 8.16
N LEU A 70 -10.96 3.38 7.55
CA LEU A 70 -11.24 4.81 7.63
C LEU A 70 -12.41 5.23 6.73
N TYR A 71 -12.53 4.63 5.54
CA TYR A 71 -13.41 5.15 4.49
C TYR A 71 -14.56 4.22 4.07
N GLY A 72 -14.54 2.94 4.43
CA GLY A 72 -15.69 2.05 4.61
C GLY A 72 -16.63 1.72 3.43
N SER A 73 -16.89 2.61 2.47
CA SER A 73 -17.98 2.43 1.49
C SER A 73 -17.57 2.39 0.02
N GLU A 74 -16.34 2.76 -0.34
CA GLU A 74 -15.88 2.88 -1.74
C GLU A 74 -14.41 2.45 -1.88
N THR A 75 -14.04 1.31 -1.30
CA THR A 75 -12.65 0.88 -1.20
C THR A 75 -12.31 -0.25 -2.15
N LEU A 76 -11.02 -0.46 -2.41
CA LEU A 76 -10.57 -1.58 -3.25
C LEU A 76 -11.06 -2.95 -2.75
N LEU A 77 -11.14 -3.22 -1.44
CA LEU A 77 -11.65 -4.52 -0.99
C LEU A 77 -13.15 -4.66 -1.23
N SER A 78 -13.90 -3.56 -1.17
CA SER A 78 -15.32 -3.57 -1.53
C SER A 78 -15.56 -3.81 -3.02
N HIS A 79 -14.63 -3.40 -3.89
CA HIS A 79 -14.72 -3.57 -5.34
C HIS A 79 -14.05 -4.85 -5.89
N CYS A 80 -12.91 -5.27 -5.34
CA CYS A 80 -12.18 -6.48 -5.77
C CYS A 80 -12.64 -7.76 -5.07
N GLY A 81 -13.36 -7.65 -3.95
CA GLY A 81 -13.73 -8.77 -3.10
C GLY A 81 -12.63 -9.12 -2.09
N ILE A 82 -13.00 -9.18 -0.81
CA ILE A 82 -12.08 -9.54 0.30
C ILE A 82 -11.53 -10.95 0.10
N GLU A 83 -12.36 -11.88 -0.40
CA GLU A 83 -12.00 -13.29 -0.60
C GLU A 83 -10.91 -13.44 -1.68
N GLU A 84 -11.07 -12.76 -2.81
CA GLU A 84 -10.09 -12.74 -3.90
C GLU A 84 -8.77 -12.10 -3.45
N PHE A 85 -8.83 -11.06 -2.63
CA PHE A 85 -7.65 -10.40 -2.09
C PHE A 85 -6.87 -11.32 -1.13
N GLU A 86 -7.56 -11.98 -0.18
CA GLU A 86 -6.90 -12.92 0.74
C GLU A 86 -6.36 -14.15 -0.02
N LYS A 87 -7.08 -14.65 -1.02
CA LYS A 87 -6.58 -15.74 -1.89
C LYS A 87 -5.32 -15.33 -2.65
N ALA A 88 -5.27 -14.10 -3.19
CA ALA A 88 -4.07 -13.59 -3.85
C ALA A 88 -2.90 -13.48 -2.86
N LYS A 89 -3.16 -13.04 -1.63
CA LYS A 89 -2.16 -12.98 -0.55
C LYS A 89 -1.61 -14.36 -0.22
N GLU A 90 -2.47 -15.37 -0.06
CA GLU A 90 -2.07 -16.76 0.20
C GLU A 90 -1.16 -17.31 -0.92
N LEU A 91 -1.49 -17.05 -2.18
CA LEU A 91 -0.67 -17.48 -3.33
C LEU A 91 0.72 -16.84 -3.34
N ILE A 92 0.84 -15.60 -2.86
CA ILE A 92 2.12 -14.88 -2.76
C ILE A 92 2.96 -15.41 -1.61
N THR A 93 2.34 -15.70 -0.46
CA THR A 93 3.02 -16.25 0.72
C THR A 93 3.27 -17.76 0.63
N GLY A 94 2.56 -18.45 -0.26
CA GLY A 94 2.47 -19.90 -0.35
C GLY A 94 3.48 -20.59 -1.28
N VAL A 95 4.46 -19.89 -1.86
CA VAL A 95 5.58 -20.54 -2.58
C VAL A 95 6.81 -20.52 -1.68
N SER A 96 6.79 -21.37 -0.65
CA SER A 96 7.98 -21.84 0.10
C SER A 96 7.60 -23.05 0.94
N VAL A 97 7.31 -24.19 0.32
CA VAL A 97 7.48 -25.49 0.97
C VAL A 97 7.91 -26.47 -0.12
N GLU A 98 9.19 -26.84 -0.13
CA GLU A 98 9.61 -28.17 -0.60
C GLU A 98 9.29 -29.20 0.50
#